data_AF-A0A520J1U9-F1
#
_entry.id   AF-A0A520J1U9-F1
#
_cell.length_a   1.000
_cell.length_b   1.000
_cell.length_c   1.000
_cell.angle_alpha   90.00
_cell.angle_beta   90.00
_cell.angle_gamma   90.00
#
_symmetry.space_group_name_H-M   'P 1'
#
loop_
_entity.id
_entity.type
_entity.pdbx_description
1 polymer ?
#
loop_
_entity_poly.entity_id
_entity_poly.type
_entity_poly.pdbx_seq_one_letter_code
_entity_poly.pdbx_strand_id
1 'polypeptide(L)'
;MMDIDLAEDGTTPVPVSPVIFQDSLSKRDLIPVVFIVNNVLKDKSQTQLDDLAAKLLSFVKGKVSQAGKARFSELQIDCDWTKTTRDNYFYLLKQIRSKIGGDKIVLSATLRLHQLKNLVSNGIPPVDRVMLMCYNMGNLRKYGDQNSILEEAELRKYVGKNLTAYPMPVDVGLPLFSWAVAFRGSGYIGIPKKITEEILRNDTLFTLTGQHRFVAKNDLAAFGLKKGDEIRWESVSVAQLQSAATYIANYLKTDTTRVIYFHLDETLLKKYTYENLEKTTALFR
;
A
#
# COMPACT_ATOMS: atom_id res chain seq x y z
N MET A 1 6.38 -6.55 7.62
CA MET A 1 6.55 -5.13 7.26
C MET A 1 7.27 -4.44 8.40
N MET A 2 8.11 -3.47 8.07
CA MET A 2 8.87 -2.65 9.01
C MET A 2 8.74 -1.22 8.53
N ASP A 3 8.32 -0.32 9.42
CA ASP A 3 8.15 1.08 9.07
C ASP A 3 9.36 1.84 9.58
N ILE A 4 9.90 2.75 8.76
CA ILE A 4 10.96 3.67 9.14
C ILE A 4 10.38 5.08 9.12
N ASP A 5 10.43 5.71 10.28
CA ASP A 5 10.07 7.10 10.48
C ASP A 5 11.18 7.83 11.22
N LEU A 6 11.05 9.13 11.38
CA LEU A 6 11.92 9.93 12.22
C LEU A 6 11.54 9.75 13.69
N ALA A 7 12.54 9.69 14.56
CA ALA A 7 12.36 9.75 16.00
C ALA A 7 11.76 11.10 16.43
N GLU A 8 11.41 11.24 17.71
CA GLU A 8 10.88 12.49 18.28
C GLU A 8 11.84 13.68 18.09
N ASP A 9 13.14 13.41 17.92
CA ASP A 9 14.15 14.42 17.58
C ASP A 9 14.02 15.01 16.16
N GLY A 10 13.13 14.45 15.32
CA GLY A 10 12.86 14.89 13.96
C GLY A 10 13.99 14.63 12.95
N THR A 11 15.05 13.91 13.33
CA THR A 11 16.24 13.75 12.48
C THR A 11 16.72 12.31 12.36
N THR A 12 16.58 11.50 13.41
CA THR A 12 17.11 10.14 13.47
C THR A 12 16.10 9.14 12.89
N PRO A 13 16.42 8.41 11.80
CA PRO A 13 15.54 7.36 11.29
C PRO A 13 15.51 6.17 12.25
N VAL A 14 14.31 5.73 12.65
CA VAL A 14 14.10 4.62 13.58
C VAL A 14 13.01 3.67 13.10
N PRO A 15 13.11 2.36 13.40
CA PRO A 15 12.02 1.42 13.16
C PRO A 15 10.82 1.73 14.04
N VAL A 16 9.65 1.87 13.44
CA VAL A 16 8.35 2.03 14.10
C VAL A 16 7.54 0.77 13.88
N SER A 17 6.97 0.22 14.96
CA SER A 17 6.09 -0.96 14.94
C SER A 17 6.61 -2.15 14.08
N PRO A 18 7.87 -2.59 14.25
CA PRO A 18 8.40 -3.68 13.44
C PRO A 18 7.63 -4.97 13.71
N VAL A 19 7.37 -5.76 12.66
CA VAL A 19 6.74 -7.08 12.81
C VAL A 19 7.49 -7.93 13.85
N ILE A 20 6.71 -8.62 14.69
CA ILE A 20 7.20 -9.59 15.67
C ILE A 20 6.64 -10.94 15.27
N PHE A 21 7.53 -11.89 14.97
CA PHE A 21 7.15 -13.27 14.69
C PHE A 21 7.03 -14.04 16.00
N GLN A 22 5.84 -14.55 16.29
CA GLN A 22 5.61 -15.49 17.40
C GLN A 22 5.96 -16.93 16.95
N ASP A 23 5.63 -17.26 15.71
CA ASP A 23 5.90 -18.57 15.10
C ASP A 23 6.93 -18.49 13.96
N SER A 24 7.62 -19.60 13.71
CA SER A 24 8.51 -19.74 12.56
C SER A 24 7.72 -19.81 11.25
N LEU A 25 8.21 -19.13 10.22
CA LEU A 25 7.68 -19.18 8.86
C LEU A 25 8.48 -20.13 7.95
N SER A 26 9.24 -21.08 8.50
CA SER A 26 10.21 -21.92 7.76
C SER A 26 9.67 -22.59 6.49
N LYS A 27 8.38 -22.93 6.44
CA LYS A 27 7.71 -23.61 5.31
C LYS A 27 7.09 -22.68 4.26
N ARG A 28 7.21 -21.36 4.40
CA ARG A 28 6.62 -20.37 3.48
C ARG A 28 7.69 -19.47 2.90
N ASP A 29 7.52 -18.97 1.69
CA ASP A 29 8.40 -17.90 1.20
C ASP A 29 8.20 -16.62 2.01
N LEU A 30 9.27 -15.83 2.13
CA LEU A 30 9.28 -14.58 2.88
C LEU A 30 9.99 -13.52 2.05
N ILE A 31 9.25 -12.46 1.71
CA ILE A 31 9.77 -11.23 1.12
C ILE A 31 9.69 -10.15 2.21
N PRO A 32 10.82 -9.71 2.79
CA PRO A 32 10.82 -8.58 3.69
C PRO A 32 10.40 -7.30 2.95
N VAL A 33 9.53 -6.53 3.58
CA VAL A 33 9.08 -5.21 3.10
C VAL A 33 9.47 -4.16 4.12
N VAL A 34 10.20 -3.15 3.68
CA VAL A 34 10.58 -1.98 4.48
C VAL A 34 9.85 -0.76 3.93
N PHE A 35 8.93 -0.20 4.71
CA PHE A 35 8.30 1.07 4.41
C PHE A 35 9.15 2.22 4.93
N ILE A 36 9.41 3.22 4.08
CA ILE A 36 10.19 4.41 4.44
C ILE A 36 9.30 5.63 4.28
N VAL A 37 9.00 6.29 5.41
CA VAL A 37 8.29 7.57 5.40
C VAL A 37 9.13 8.59 4.64
N ASN A 38 8.51 9.30 3.70
CA ASN A 38 9.22 10.17 2.76
C ASN A 38 10.06 11.28 3.45
N ASN A 39 9.65 11.71 4.66
CA ASN A 39 10.39 12.71 5.42
C ASN A 39 11.78 12.23 5.88
N VAL A 40 11.98 10.91 6.02
CA VAL A 40 13.28 10.30 6.35
C VAL A 40 14.33 10.60 5.27
N LEU A 41 13.90 10.83 4.04
CA LEU A 41 14.76 11.04 2.88
C LEU A 41 15.05 12.53 2.61
N LYS A 42 14.38 13.46 3.29
CA LYS A 42 14.60 14.89 3.09
C LYS A 42 15.91 15.32 3.72
N ASP A 43 16.62 16.19 3.01
CA ASP A 43 17.83 16.88 3.49
C ASP A 43 18.90 15.95 4.08
N LYS A 44 19.00 14.72 3.52
CA LYS A 44 20.02 13.74 3.92
C LYS A 44 21.27 13.85 3.06
N SER A 45 22.42 13.76 3.72
CA SER A 45 23.71 13.56 3.04
C SER A 45 23.89 12.12 2.57
N GLN A 46 24.76 11.90 1.60
CA GLN A 46 25.09 10.55 1.12
C GLN A 46 25.61 9.65 2.25
N THR A 47 26.44 10.18 3.15
CA THR A 47 26.94 9.43 4.32
C THR A 47 25.80 8.99 5.25
N GLN A 48 24.79 9.83 5.47
CA GLN A 48 23.62 9.45 6.27
C GLN A 48 22.79 8.35 5.57
N LEU A 49 22.71 8.38 4.24
CA LEU A 49 22.03 7.36 3.46
C LEU A 49 22.81 6.04 3.41
N ASP A 50 24.15 6.09 3.40
CA ASP A 50 25.00 4.90 3.49
C ASP A 50 24.82 4.18 4.83
N ASP A 51 24.80 4.94 5.92
CA ASP A 51 24.53 4.44 7.27
C ASP A 51 23.11 3.87 7.38
N LEU A 52 22.11 4.58 6.83
CA LEU A 52 20.73 4.09 6.77
C LEU A 52 20.63 2.76 6.01
N ALA A 53 21.28 2.62 4.86
CA ALA A 53 21.29 1.37 4.10
C ALA A 53 21.87 0.20 4.92
N ALA A 54 22.98 0.43 5.63
CA ALA A 54 23.60 -0.59 6.48
C ALA A 54 22.69 -1.00 7.65
N LYS A 55 22.09 -0.03 8.34
CA LYS A 55 21.15 -0.26 9.45
C LYS A 55 19.90 -1.02 9.01
N LEU A 56 19.30 -0.61 7.89
CA LEU A 56 18.15 -1.28 7.29
C LEU A 56 18.43 -2.76 7.04
N LEU A 57 19.56 -3.06 6.40
CA LEU A 57 19.91 -4.44 6.06
C LEU A 57 20.23 -5.29 7.29
N SER A 58 20.91 -4.72 8.28
CA SER A 58 21.14 -5.40 9.56
C SER A 58 19.81 -5.77 10.21
N PHE A 59 18.87 -4.82 10.27
CA PHE A 59 17.56 -5.04 10.86
C PHE A 59 16.73 -6.08 10.09
N VAL A 60 16.69 -5.97 8.75
CA VAL A 60 15.99 -6.94 7.89
C VAL A 60 16.54 -8.35 8.11
N LYS A 61 17.87 -8.53 8.12
CA LYS A 61 18.50 -9.83 8.40
C LYS A 61 18.12 -10.37 9.78
N GLY A 62 18.09 -9.51 10.80
CA GLY A 62 17.64 -9.87 12.14
C GLY A 62 16.19 -10.38 12.15
N LYS A 63 15.29 -9.71 11.43
CA LYS A 63 13.86 -10.11 11.33
C LYS A 63 13.65 -11.37 10.52
N VAL A 64 14.42 -11.58 9.45
CA VAL A 64 14.39 -12.81 8.67
C VAL A 64 14.87 -13.99 9.51
N SER A 65 15.93 -13.79 10.31
CA SER A 65 16.40 -14.78 11.27
C SER A 65 15.35 -15.08 12.34
N GLN A 66 14.71 -14.06 12.91
CA GLN A 66 13.60 -14.21 13.86
C GLN A 66 12.43 -15.02 13.27
N ALA A 67 12.15 -14.89 11.97
CA ALA A 67 11.15 -15.69 11.27
C ALA A 67 11.58 -17.15 11.00
N GLY A 68 12.75 -17.58 11.47
CA GLY A 68 13.32 -18.90 11.28
C GLY A 68 13.90 -19.13 9.88
N LYS A 69 14.41 -18.07 9.22
CA LYS A 69 15.07 -18.17 7.91
C LYS A 69 16.47 -17.62 7.93
N ALA A 70 17.37 -18.27 7.19
CA ALA A 70 18.74 -17.79 6.99
C ALA A 70 18.86 -16.79 5.82
N ARG A 71 17.94 -16.84 4.86
CA ARG A 71 17.99 -16.06 3.61
C ARG A 71 16.60 -15.66 3.12
N PHE A 72 16.57 -14.65 2.27
CA PHE A 72 15.42 -14.23 1.48
C PHE A 72 15.86 -14.07 0.02
N SER A 73 14.94 -14.25 -0.93
CA SER A 73 15.20 -14.11 -2.36
C SER A 73 14.91 -12.71 -2.89
N GLU A 74 14.17 -11.91 -2.13
CA GLU A 74 13.77 -10.56 -2.51
C GLU A 74 13.63 -9.64 -1.30
N LEU A 75 14.02 -8.38 -1.45
CA LEU A 75 13.74 -7.28 -0.53
C LEU A 75 12.92 -6.23 -1.26
N GLN A 76 11.78 -5.86 -0.69
CA GLN A 76 10.94 -4.78 -1.22
C GLN A 76 11.07 -3.52 -0.37
N ILE A 77 11.30 -2.38 -1.02
CA ILE A 77 11.33 -1.06 -0.38
C ILE A 77 10.07 -0.30 -0.78
N ASP A 78 9.18 -0.08 0.18
CA ASP A 78 7.96 0.71 0.00
C ASP A 78 8.23 2.17 0.34
N CYS A 79 8.11 3.07 -0.64
CA CYS A 79 8.28 4.49 -0.41
C CYS A 79 7.45 5.31 -1.40
N ASP A 80 6.64 6.23 -0.87
CA ASP A 80 5.94 7.23 -1.67
C ASP A 80 6.88 8.41 -1.98
N TRP A 81 7.99 8.15 -2.68
CA TRP A 81 8.97 9.18 -3.04
C TRP A 81 8.34 10.25 -3.93
N THR A 82 8.84 11.47 -3.79
CA THR A 82 8.40 12.63 -4.57
C THR A 82 9.56 13.14 -5.42
N LYS A 83 9.30 14.10 -6.30
CA LYS A 83 10.35 14.81 -7.06
C LYS A 83 11.49 15.32 -6.16
N THR A 84 11.18 15.79 -4.94
CA THR A 84 12.17 16.36 -4.02
C THR A 84 13.00 15.31 -3.27
N THR A 85 12.49 14.10 -3.10
CA THR A 85 13.20 13.02 -2.37
C THR A 85 13.70 11.91 -3.28
N ARG A 86 13.33 11.94 -4.57
CA ARG A 86 13.72 10.98 -5.61
C ARG A 86 15.21 10.66 -5.58
N ASP A 87 16.06 11.68 -5.61
CA ASP A 87 17.50 11.46 -5.77
C ASP A 87 18.11 10.78 -4.54
N ASN A 88 17.65 11.17 -3.34
CA ASN A 88 18.03 10.50 -2.08
C ASN A 88 17.48 9.08 -1.99
N TYR A 89 16.23 8.85 -2.43
CA TYR A 89 15.65 7.51 -2.51
C TYR A 89 16.44 6.61 -3.46
N PHE A 90 16.76 7.09 -4.66
CA PHE A 90 17.49 6.31 -5.67
C PHE A 90 18.93 6.06 -5.25
N TYR A 91 19.57 7.02 -4.58
CA TYR A 91 20.87 6.80 -3.95
C TYR A 91 20.79 5.69 -2.90
N LEU A 92 19.82 5.75 -1.99
CA LEU A 92 19.60 4.73 -0.97
C LEU A 92 19.38 3.34 -1.58
N LEU A 93 18.56 3.22 -2.62
CA LEU A 93 18.33 1.95 -3.34
C LEU A 93 19.62 1.37 -3.93
N LYS A 94 20.49 2.20 -4.52
CA LYS A 94 21.80 1.77 -5.02
C LYS A 94 22.70 1.27 -3.89
N GLN A 95 22.68 1.95 -2.74
CA GLN A 95 23.44 1.53 -1.56
C GLN A 95 22.91 0.25 -0.92
N ILE A 96 21.59 0.06 -0.94
CA ILE A 96 20.97 -1.20 -0.57
C ILE A 96 21.46 -2.28 -1.53
N ARG A 97 21.26 -2.13 -2.84
CA ARG A 97 21.71 -3.08 -3.89
C ARG A 97 23.15 -3.55 -3.69
N SER A 98 24.09 -2.61 -3.47
CA SER A 98 25.51 -2.95 -3.30
C SER A 98 25.80 -3.81 -2.06
N LYS A 99 24.94 -3.74 -1.04
CA LYS A 99 25.12 -4.41 0.27
C LYS A 99 24.27 -5.67 0.48
N ILE A 100 23.15 -5.85 -0.24
CA ILE A 100 22.23 -6.98 0.07
C ILE A 100 22.76 -8.34 -0.39
N GLY A 101 23.67 -8.36 -1.37
CA GLY A 101 24.18 -9.59 -1.99
C GLY A 101 24.31 -9.51 -3.52
N GLY A 102 24.35 -8.31 -4.10
CA GLY A 102 24.43 -8.10 -5.55
C GLY A 102 23.17 -8.55 -6.29
N ASP A 103 23.35 -9.11 -7.48
CA ASP A 103 22.26 -9.50 -8.40
C ASP A 103 21.58 -10.83 -8.01
N LYS A 104 22.02 -11.49 -6.93
CA LYS A 104 21.45 -12.77 -6.46
C LYS A 104 20.13 -12.61 -5.71
N ILE A 105 19.82 -11.42 -5.23
CA ILE A 105 18.61 -11.12 -4.47
C ILE A 105 17.87 -10.02 -5.22
N VAL A 106 16.59 -10.24 -5.47
CA VAL A 106 15.74 -9.26 -6.13
C VAL A 106 15.58 -8.05 -5.22
N LEU A 107 15.78 -6.84 -5.75
CA LEU A 107 15.36 -5.60 -5.11
C LEU A 107 14.14 -5.11 -5.85
N SER A 108 13.06 -4.88 -5.10
CA SER A 108 11.82 -4.34 -5.65
C SER A 108 11.41 -3.06 -4.93
N ALA A 109 10.63 -2.23 -5.60
CA ALA A 109 10.03 -1.03 -5.00
C ALA A 109 8.52 -1.01 -5.22
N THR A 110 7.77 -0.40 -4.31
CA THR A 110 6.37 -0.06 -4.62
C THR A 110 6.31 1.10 -5.62
N LEU A 111 5.25 1.18 -6.40
CA LEU A 111 5.01 2.26 -7.37
C LEU A 111 3.57 2.74 -7.24
N ARG A 112 3.39 4.04 -7.02
CA ARG A 112 2.09 4.71 -7.05
C ARG A 112 1.68 5.11 -8.46
N LEU A 113 0.38 5.21 -8.70
CA LEU A 113 -0.18 5.68 -9.97
C LEU A 113 0.35 7.05 -10.42
N HIS A 114 0.53 7.99 -9.49
CA HIS A 114 1.07 9.32 -9.82
C HIS A 114 2.57 9.28 -10.15
N GLN A 115 3.32 8.32 -9.60
CA GLN A 115 4.73 8.08 -9.97
C GLN A 115 4.80 7.47 -11.37
N LEU A 116 3.93 6.49 -11.66
CA LEU A 116 3.78 5.89 -12.99
C LEU A 116 3.45 6.93 -14.07
N LYS A 117 2.54 7.87 -13.80
CA LYS A 117 2.16 8.90 -14.79
C LYS A 117 3.26 9.93 -15.04
N ASN A 118 4.05 10.28 -14.03
CA ASN A 118 5.02 11.38 -14.12
C ASN A 118 6.47 10.88 -14.12
N LEU A 119 6.79 9.93 -15.02
CA LEU A 119 8.09 9.27 -15.10
C LEU A 119 9.26 10.26 -15.23
N VAL A 120 9.09 11.32 -16.02
CA VAL A 120 10.15 12.32 -16.25
C VAL A 120 10.54 13.02 -14.94
N SER A 121 9.57 13.40 -14.12
CA SER A 121 9.85 14.09 -12.85
C SER A 121 10.21 13.14 -11.72
N ASN A 122 9.50 12.01 -11.61
CA ASN A 122 9.67 11.06 -10.50
C ASN A 122 10.79 10.04 -10.76
N GLY A 123 11.29 9.94 -11.98
CA GLY A 123 12.31 8.98 -12.37
C GLY A 123 11.84 7.53 -12.32
N ILE A 124 12.77 6.64 -12.64
CA ILE A 124 12.58 5.19 -12.59
C ILE A 124 13.53 4.66 -11.50
N PRO A 125 13.02 3.98 -10.46
CA PRO A 125 13.85 3.51 -9.36
C PRO A 125 14.88 2.47 -9.84
N PRO A 126 16.13 2.49 -9.34
CA PRO A 126 17.17 1.55 -9.72
C PRO A 126 16.98 0.19 -9.02
N VAL A 127 15.93 -0.53 -9.40
CA VAL A 127 15.50 -1.83 -8.86
C VAL A 127 15.20 -2.81 -10.00
N ASP A 128 15.01 -4.09 -9.70
CA ASP A 128 14.78 -5.11 -10.73
C ASP A 128 13.32 -5.14 -11.21
N ARG A 129 12.39 -4.75 -10.33
CA ARG A 129 10.96 -4.73 -10.60
C ARG A 129 10.22 -3.79 -9.65
N VAL A 130 9.01 -3.41 -10.04
CA VAL A 130 8.14 -2.56 -9.22
C VAL A 130 6.78 -3.20 -8.97
N MET A 131 6.16 -2.89 -7.84
CA MET A 131 4.80 -3.29 -7.49
C MET A 131 3.86 -2.09 -7.65
N LEU A 132 3.05 -2.08 -8.72
CA LEU A 132 2.04 -1.04 -8.93
C LEU A 132 0.90 -1.20 -7.93
N MET A 133 0.84 -0.29 -6.96
CA MET A 133 -0.20 -0.29 -5.94
C MET A 133 -1.51 0.26 -6.51
N CYS A 134 -2.40 -0.66 -6.89
CA CYS A 134 -3.69 -0.34 -7.46
C CYS A 134 -4.77 -0.16 -6.39
N TYR A 135 -4.50 0.67 -5.38
CA TYR A 135 -5.42 1.03 -4.31
C TYR A 135 -5.08 2.40 -3.70
N ASN A 136 -6.01 2.96 -2.92
CA ASN A 136 -5.95 4.33 -2.39
C ASN A 136 -5.82 5.39 -3.50
N MET A 137 -6.63 5.23 -4.56
CA MET A 137 -6.54 6.03 -5.78
C MET A 137 -7.34 7.33 -5.71
N GLY A 138 -8.48 7.31 -5.02
CA GLY A 138 -9.40 8.43 -5.00
C GLY A 138 -9.09 9.43 -3.89
N ASN A 139 -9.76 10.59 -3.94
CA ASN A 139 -9.65 11.56 -2.86
C ASN A 139 -10.49 11.12 -1.65
N LEU A 140 -9.82 10.51 -0.67
CA LEU A 140 -10.39 10.12 0.62
C LEU A 140 -11.19 11.25 1.30
N ARG A 141 -10.69 12.49 1.20
CA ARG A 141 -11.28 13.66 1.87
C ARG A 141 -12.44 14.29 1.10
N LYS A 142 -12.67 13.88 -0.15
CA LYS A 142 -13.79 14.39 -0.94
C LYS A 142 -15.09 13.89 -0.32
N TYR A 143 -16.03 14.79 -0.09
CA TYR A 143 -17.39 14.42 0.31
C TYR A 143 -18.19 13.95 -0.90
N GLY A 144 -19.09 12.98 -0.73
CA GLY A 144 -19.85 12.34 -1.81
C GLY A 144 -19.87 10.82 -1.70
N ASP A 145 -20.26 10.13 -2.77
CA ASP A 145 -20.45 8.66 -2.82
C ASP A 145 -19.29 7.90 -3.47
N GLN A 146 -18.18 8.58 -3.81
CA GLN A 146 -17.06 7.91 -4.47
C GLN A 146 -16.34 6.93 -3.54
N ASN A 147 -15.63 5.98 -4.13
CA ASN A 147 -14.81 5.01 -3.42
C ASN A 147 -13.33 5.38 -3.58
N SER A 148 -12.68 5.79 -2.50
CA SER A 148 -11.27 6.18 -2.54
C SER A 148 -10.30 4.99 -2.54
N ILE A 149 -10.77 3.79 -2.20
CA ILE A 149 -9.97 2.55 -2.25
C ILE A 149 -9.65 2.19 -3.69
N LEU A 150 -10.67 2.00 -4.52
CA LEU A 150 -10.53 1.64 -5.93
C LEU A 150 -11.59 2.36 -6.76
N GLU A 151 -11.12 3.28 -7.61
CA GLU A 151 -11.96 4.01 -8.56
C GLU A 151 -11.45 3.77 -9.97
N GLU A 152 -12.25 3.10 -10.81
CA GLU A 152 -11.85 2.73 -12.16
C GLU A 152 -11.54 3.95 -13.04
N ALA A 153 -12.29 5.04 -12.85
CA ALA A 153 -12.05 6.30 -13.56
C ALA A 153 -10.67 6.89 -13.22
N GLU A 154 -10.20 6.78 -11.97
CA GLU A 154 -8.85 7.19 -11.59
C GLU A 154 -7.82 6.24 -12.20
N LEU A 155 -7.98 4.92 -12.05
CA LEU A 155 -7.09 3.91 -12.65
C LEU A 155 -6.85 4.19 -14.15
N ARG A 156 -7.92 4.49 -14.88
CA ARG A 156 -7.87 4.81 -16.32
C ARG A 156 -7.05 6.05 -16.67
N LYS A 157 -6.97 7.04 -15.78
CA LYS A 157 -6.15 8.26 -15.97
C LYS A 157 -4.64 8.01 -15.84
N TYR A 158 -4.23 6.97 -15.12
CA TYR A 158 -2.83 6.75 -14.75
C TYR A 158 -2.17 5.53 -15.40
N VAL A 159 -2.92 4.45 -15.66
CA VAL A 159 -2.35 3.19 -16.19
C VAL A 159 -2.09 3.30 -17.69
N GLY A 160 -3.05 2.92 -18.54
CA GLY A 160 -3.00 3.08 -20.00
C GLY A 160 -1.60 3.02 -20.63
N LYS A 161 -1.28 4.05 -21.44
CA LYS A 161 0.02 4.18 -22.11
C LYS A 161 1.21 4.28 -21.15
N ASN A 162 1.02 4.77 -19.93
CA ASN A 162 2.13 4.91 -18.96
C ASN A 162 2.62 3.54 -18.50
N LEU A 163 1.70 2.60 -18.26
CA LEU A 163 2.07 1.22 -17.90
C LEU A 163 2.74 0.50 -19.07
N THR A 164 2.18 0.65 -20.27
CA THR A 164 2.75 0.05 -21.49
C THR A 164 4.16 0.56 -21.81
N ALA A 165 4.48 1.81 -21.46
CA ALA A 165 5.79 2.41 -21.68
C ALA A 165 6.76 2.23 -20.49
N TYR A 166 6.34 1.56 -19.40
CA TYR A 166 7.20 1.40 -18.23
C TYR A 166 8.35 0.42 -18.56
N PRO A 167 9.62 0.77 -18.25
CA PRO A 167 10.78 0.10 -18.85
C PRO A 167 11.25 -1.16 -18.10
N MET A 168 10.48 -1.68 -17.13
CA MET A 168 10.85 -2.84 -16.34
C MET A 168 9.63 -3.67 -15.93
N PRO A 169 9.80 -4.91 -15.43
CA PRO A 169 8.69 -5.73 -14.95
C PRO A 169 7.87 -5.04 -13.86
N VAL A 170 6.55 -5.13 -14.02
CA VAL A 170 5.58 -4.54 -13.09
C VAL A 170 4.70 -5.66 -12.52
N ASP A 171 4.76 -5.81 -11.20
CA ASP A 171 3.82 -6.60 -10.41
C ASP A 171 2.63 -5.72 -9.99
N VAL A 172 1.51 -6.33 -9.57
CA VAL A 172 0.26 -5.61 -9.31
C VAL A 172 -0.25 -5.87 -7.89
N GLY A 173 -0.53 -4.81 -7.14
CA GLY A 173 -1.20 -4.87 -5.84
C GLY A 173 -2.68 -4.49 -5.94
N LEU A 174 -3.60 -5.37 -5.52
CA LEU A 174 -5.05 -5.15 -5.56
C LEU A 174 -5.70 -5.09 -4.16
N PRO A 175 -6.73 -4.24 -3.97
CA PRO A 175 -7.36 -4.02 -2.65
C PRO A 175 -8.42 -5.05 -2.27
N LEU A 176 -8.29 -5.70 -1.12
CA LEU A 176 -9.33 -6.46 -0.44
C LEU A 176 -9.95 -5.72 0.76
N PHE A 177 -9.34 -4.63 1.21
CA PHE A 177 -9.79 -3.96 2.43
C PHE A 177 -11.02 -3.08 2.21
N SER A 178 -11.64 -2.71 3.33
CA SER A 178 -12.73 -1.76 3.42
C SER A 178 -12.53 -0.85 4.63
N TRP A 179 -13.09 0.35 4.60
CA TRP A 179 -13.02 1.29 5.72
C TRP A 179 -14.23 2.21 5.81
N ALA A 180 -14.37 2.86 6.96
CA ALA A 180 -15.32 3.94 7.19
C ALA A 180 -14.60 5.28 7.05
N VAL A 181 -15.16 6.20 6.27
CA VAL A 181 -14.67 7.57 6.11
C VAL A 181 -15.67 8.52 6.73
N ALA A 182 -15.27 9.27 7.74
CA ALA A 182 -16.17 10.12 8.52
C ALA A 182 -16.10 11.59 8.09
N PHE A 183 -17.25 12.25 8.11
CA PHE A 183 -17.45 13.65 7.75
C PHE A 183 -18.32 14.37 8.79
N ARG A 184 -18.04 15.66 9.01
CA ARG A 184 -18.86 16.57 9.82
C ARG A 184 -19.08 17.85 9.03
N GLY A 185 -20.34 18.18 8.74
CA GLY A 185 -20.68 19.33 7.89
C GLY A 185 -19.97 19.26 6.53
N SER A 186 -19.96 18.06 5.92
CA SER A 186 -19.24 17.76 4.67
C SER A 186 -17.70 17.88 4.72
N GLY A 187 -17.10 18.22 5.86
CA GLY A 187 -15.65 18.21 6.07
C GLY A 187 -15.14 16.86 6.55
N TYR A 188 -14.05 16.34 5.97
CA TYR A 188 -13.41 15.09 6.41
C TYR A 188 -12.90 15.20 7.86
N ILE A 189 -13.25 14.23 8.71
CA ILE A 189 -12.82 14.17 10.11
C ILE A 189 -12.00 12.93 10.48
N GLY A 190 -11.85 11.95 9.58
CA GLY A 190 -10.97 10.80 9.82
C GLY A 190 -11.48 9.48 9.26
N ILE A 191 -10.73 8.42 9.55
CA ILE A 191 -11.12 7.02 9.35
C ILE A 191 -11.36 6.39 10.73
N PRO A 192 -12.62 6.17 11.15
CA PRO A 192 -12.91 5.51 12.42
C PRO A 192 -12.52 4.03 12.38
N LYS A 193 -11.39 3.68 13.02
CA LYS A 193 -10.80 2.33 12.96
C LYS A 193 -11.69 1.20 13.52
N LYS A 194 -12.67 1.52 14.37
CA LYS A 194 -13.53 0.54 15.06
C LYS A 194 -14.88 0.33 14.38
N ILE A 195 -15.21 1.12 13.36
CA ILE A 195 -16.48 0.98 12.66
C ILE A 195 -16.35 -0.12 11.62
N THR A 196 -17.22 -1.14 11.74
CA THR A 196 -17.39 -2.20 10.76
C THR A 196 -18.69 -1.99 9.99
N GLU A 197 -18.83 -2.69 8.86
CA GLU A 197 -20.08 -2.69 8.09
C GLU A 197 -21.27 -3.17 8.92
N GLU A 198 -21.05 -4.14 9.81
CA GLU A 198 -22.08 -4.66 10.70
C GLU A 198 -22.58 -3.61 11.69
N ILE A 199 -21.67 -2.83 12.29
CA ILE A 199 -22.02 -1.73 13.19
C ILE A 199 -22.85 -0.66 12.45
N LEU A 200 -22.51 -0.36 11.20
CA LEU A 200 -23.26 0.60 10.38
C LEU A 200 -24.68 0.13 10.04
N ARG A 201 -24.93 -1.18 10.06
CA ARG A 201 -26.27 -1.77 9.86
C ARG A 201 -27.14 -1.69 11.11
N ASN A 202 -26.60 -1.29 12.26
CA ASN A 202 -27.40 -1.06 13.46
C ASN A 202 -28.23 0.21 13.31
N ASP A 203 -29.53 0.02 13.06
CA ASP A 203 -30.50 1.10 12.85
C ASP A 203 -30.75 1.95 14.10
N THR A 204 -30.38 1.52 15.30
CA THR A 204 -30.46 2.36 16.50
C THR A 204 -29.33 3.40 16.55
N LEU A 205 -28.19 3.10 15.92
CA LEU A 205 -27.00 3.94 15.92
C LEU A 205 -26.90 4.80 14.65
N PHE A 206 -27.32 4.27 13.51
CA PHE A 206 -27.13 4.90 12.21
C PHE A 206 -28.40 4.91 11.36
N THR A 207 -28.52 5.90 10.48
CA THR A 207 -29.51 5.95 9.40
C THR A 207 -28.80 5.81 8.07
N LEU A 208 -29.21 4.87 7.21
CA LEU A 208 -28.73 4.79 5.83
C LEU A 208 -29.36 5.94 5.01
N THR A 209 -28.54 6.78 4.38
CA THR A 209 -28.97 7.97 3.62
C THR A 209 -28.52 7.96 2.16
N GLY A 210 -27.83 6.91 1.72
CA GLY A 210 -27.38 6.71 0.34
C GLY A 210 -27.02 5.24 0.09
N GLN A 211 -26.30 4.94 -0.99
CA GLN A 211 -25.89 3.54 -1.26
C GLN A 211 -24.94 3.01 -0.18
N HIS A 212 -23.99 3.83 0.27
CA HIS A 212 -23.00 3.47 1.30
C HIS A 212 -22.77 4.60 2.31
N ARG A 213 -23.77 5.49 2.48
CA ARG A 213 -23.70 6.62 3.41
C ARG A 213 -24.63 6.41 4.59
N PHE A 214 -24.11 6.71 5.77
CA PHE A 214 -24.78 6.56 7.05
C PHE A 214 -24.69 7.86 7.84
N VAL A 215 -25.70 8.17 8.63
CA VAL A 215 -25.71 9.32 9.55
C VAL A 215 -25.82 8.81 10.97
N ALA A 216 -24.94 9.25 11.87
CA ALA A 216 -24.99 8.92 13.28
C ALA A 216 -26.25 9.54 13.93
N LYS A 217 -27.09 8.70 14.57
CA LYS A 217 -28.32 9.13 15.24
C LYS A 217 -28.07 9.79 16.61
N ASN A 218 -26.94 9.46 17.24
CA ASN A 218 -26.56 9.89 18.58
C ASN A 218 -25.07 10.28 18.61
N ASP A 219 -24.62 10.86 19.72
CA ASP A 219 -23.18 11.01 19.98
C ASP A 219 -22.56 9.64 20.27
N LEU A 220 -21.57 9.26 19.48
CA LEU A 220 -20.89 7.96 19.57
C LEU A 220 -19.41 8.18 19.89
N ALA A 221 -19.13 8.57 21.13
CA ALA A 221 -17.79 8.88 21.61
C ALA A 221 -16.78 7.74 21.38
N ALA A 222 -17.23 6.47 21.48
CA ALA A 222 -16.41 5.29 21.21
C ALA A 222 -15.83 5.25 19.77
N PHE A 223 -16.48 5.96 18.83
CA PHE A 223 -16.05 6.09 17.44
C PHE A 223 -15.55 7.50 17.10
N GLY A 224 -15.53 8.42 18.06
CA GLY A 224 -15.20 9.83 17.82
C GLY A 224 -16.24 10.61 17.00
N LEU A 225 -17.48 10.10 16.95
CA LEU A 225 -18.57 10.69 16.16
C LEU A 225 -19.55 11.46 17.05
N LYS A 226 -20.14 12.51 16.50
CA LYS A 226 -21.27 13.24 17.05
C LYS A 226 -22.54 12.92 16.28
N LYS A 227 -23.69 13.17 16.91
CA LYS A 227 -24.99 13.12 16.24
C LYS A 227 -24.96 13.99 14.97
N GLY A 228 -25.42 13.43 13.86
CA GLY A 228 -25.42 14.08 12.56
C GLY A 228 -24.13 13.94 11.77
N ASP A 229 -23.05 13.39 12.34
CA ASP A 229 -21.87 13.05 11.55
C ASP A 229 -22.21 11.97 10.51
N GLU A 230 -21.55 12.08 9.37
CA GLU A 230 -21.79 11.22 8.20
C GLU A 230 -20.64 10.25 8.02
N ILE A 231 -20.95 9.02 7.62
CA ILE A 231 -20.00 7.95 7.40
C ILE A 231 -20.22 7.41 6.00
N ARG A 232 -19.18 7.42 5.18
CA ARG A 232 -19.13 6.67 3.93
C ARG A 232 -18.39 5.37 4.16
N TRP A 233 -19.07 4.25 3.94
CA TRP A 233 -18.43 2.95 3.87
C TRP A 233 -17.84 2.74 2.48
N GLU A 234 -16.57 2.38 2.39
CA GLU A 234 -15.94 2.02 1.12
C GLU A 234 -15.42 0.59 1.20
N SER A 235 -15.79 -0.21 0.20
CA SER A 235 -15.36 -1.60 0.04
C SER A 235 -15.22 -1.91 -1.45
N VAL A 236 -14.48 -2.96 -1.79
CA VAL A 236 -14.26 -3.36 -3.18
C VAL A 236 -15.01 -4.66 -3.46
N SER A 237 -15.88 -4.67 -4.45
CA SER A 237 -16.54 -5.90 -4.89
C SER A 237 -15.62 -6.75 -5.78
N VAL A 238 -15.90 -8.06 -5.88
CA VAL A 238 -15.20 -8.97 -6.80
C VAL A 238 -15.29 -8.47 -8.25
N ALA A 239 -16.45 -7.96 -8.66
CA ALA A 239 -16.64 -7.41 -10.00
C ALA A 239 -15.74 -6.18 -10.26
N GLN A 240 -15.60 -5.29 -9.27
CA GLN A 240 -14.68 -4.15 -9.37
C GLN A 240 -13.21 -4.59 -9.43
N LEU A 241 -12.83 -5.61 -8.65
CA LEU A 241 -11.48 -6.19 -8.72
C LEU A 241 -11.17 -6.77 -10.09
N GLN A 242 -12.09 -7.57 -10.64
CA GLN A 242 -11.93 -8.20 -11.95
C GLN A 242 -11.94 -7.17 -13.08
N SER A 243 -12.77 -6.12 -12.98
CA SER A 243 -12.76 -5.00 -13.93
C SER A 243 -11.41 -4.29 -13.94
N ALA A 244 -10.89 -3.94 -12.76
CA ALA A 244 -9.58 -3.31 -12.61
C ALA A 244 -8.46 -4.20 -13.12
N ALA A 245 -8.46 -5.49 -12.77
CA ALA A 245 -7.47 -6.47 -13.22
C ALA A 245 -7.46 -6.60 -14.74
N THR A 246 -8.63 -6.77 -15.36
CA THR A 246 -8.78 -6.83 -16.82
C THR A 246 -8.24 -5.56 -17.49
N TYR A 247 -8.56 -4.40 -16.93
CA TYR A 247 -8.08 -3.13 -17.47
C TYR A 247 -6.55 -3.03 -17.40
N ILE A 248 -5.94 -3.38 -16.27
CA ILE A 248 -4.48 -3.32 -16.09
C ILE A 248 -3.79 -4.32 -17.02
N ALA A 249 -4.29 -5.56 -17.11
CA ALA A 249 -3.71 -6.63 -17.92
C ALA A 249 -3.56 -6.21 -19.40
N ASN A 250 -4.52 -5.49 -19.96
CA ASN A 250 -4.47 -5.00 -21.34
C ASN A 250 -3.28 -4.06 -21.65
N TYR A 251 -2.65 -3.47 -20.63
CA TYR A 251 -1.52 -2.55 -20.80
C TYR A 251 -0.21 -3.07 -20.21
N LEU A 252 -0.26 -4.19 -19.49
CA LEU A 252 0.88 -4.78 -18.83
C LEU A 252 1.74 -5.53 -19.87
N LYS A 253 2.98 -5.09 -20.05
CA LYS A 253 3.95 -5.73 -20.95
C LYS A 253 5.06 -6.37 -20.12
N THR A 254 4.81 -7.57 -19.63
CA THR A 254 5.84 -8.31 -18.88
C THR A 254 5.66 -9.81 -19.06
N ASP A 255 6.78 -10.53 -19.07
CA ASP A 255 6.80 -11.99 -19.19
C ASP A 255 6.47 -12.68 -17.85
N THR A 256 6.54 -11.92 -16.74
CA THR A 256 6.24 -12.42 -15.39
C THR A 256 5.50 -11.37 -14.59
N THR A 257 4.33 -11.71 -14.05
CA THR A 257 3.55 -10.83 -13.17
C THR A 257 3.22 -11.54 -11.88
N ARG A 258 3.49 -10.88 -10.75
CA ARG A 258 2.97 -11.30 -9.45
C ARG A 258 1.81 -10.40 -9.06
N VAL A 259 0.82 -11.01 -8.43
CA VAL A 259 -0.34 -10.29 -7.89
C VAL A 259 -0.32 -10.41 -6.38
N ILE A 260 -0.38 -9.27 -5.69
CA ILE A 260 -0.56 -9.21 -4.24
C ILE A 260 -1.97 -8.69 -3.96
N TYR A 261 -2.63 -9.32 -3.00
CA TYR A 261 -3.90 -8.86 -2.45
C TYR A 261 -3.67 -8.18 -1.10
N PHE A 262 -4.05 -6.91 -1.00
CA PHE A 262 -3.87 -6.08 0.19
C PHE A 262 -5.24 -5.59 0.69
N HIS A 263 -5.70 -5.76 1.91
CA HIS A 263 -4.99 -6.15 3.11
C HIS A 263 -5.31 -7.59 3.51
N LEU A 264 -4.36 -8.25 4.16
CA LEU A 264 -4.56 -9.57 4.76
C LEU A 264 -5.22 -9.41 6.14
N ASP A 265 -6.55 -9.39 6.19
CA ASP A 265 -7.35 -9.36 7.42
C ASP A 265 -8.40 -10.48 7.36
N GLU A 266 -8.52 -11.28 8.42
CA GLU A 266 -9.37 -12.48 8.43
C GLU A 266 -10.84 -12.16 8.18
N THR A 267 -11.34 -11.06 8.72
CA THR A 267 -12.74 -10.64 8.54
C THR A 267 -12.99 -10.18 7.11
N LEU A 268 -12.01 -9.49 6.51
CA LEU A 268 -12.05 -9.08 5.12
C LEU A 268 -11.95 -10.26 4.15
N LEU A 269 -11.11 -11.26 4.45
CA LEU A 269 -10.96 -12.45 3.62
C LEU A 269 -12.27 -13.24 3.49
N LYS A 270 -13.14 -13.23 4.50
CA LYS A 270 -14.47 -13.88 4.41
C LYS A 270 -15.34 -13.33 3.29
N LYS A 271 -15.07 -12.11 2.80
CA LYS A 271 -15.79 -11.51 1.66
C LYS A 271 -15.33 -12.01 0.29
N TYR A 272 -14.20 -12.73 0.23
CA TYR A 272 -13.60 -13.20 -1.02
C TYR A 272 -13.34 -14.70 -0.97
N THR A 273 -13.84 -15.44 -1.95
CA THR A 273 -13.50 -16.86 -2.09
C THR A 273 -12.13 -17.01 -2.75
N TYR A 274 -11.43 -18.11 -2.46
CA TYR A 274 -10.17 -18.44 -3.13
C TYR A 274 -10.34 -18.48 -4.66
N GLU A 275 -11.43 -19.07 -5.15
CA GLU A 275 -11.78 -19.11 -6.58
C GLU A 275 -11.89 -17.71 -7.20
N ASN A 276 -12.51 -16.75 -6.50
CA ASN A 276 -12.63 -15.38 -6.99
C ASN A 276 -11.26 -14.70 -7.10
N LEU A 277 -10.37 -14.92 -6.14
CA LEU A 277 -9.01 -14.38 -6.16
C LEU A 277 -8.16 -15.06 -7.24
N GLU A 278 -8.27 -16.37 -7.39
CA GLU A 278 -7.58 -17.11 -8.44
C GLU A 278 -8.02 -16.66 -9.83
N LYS A 279 -9.33 -16.55 -10.07
CA LYS A 279 -9.89 -16.03 -11.31
C LYS A 279 -9.40 -14.61 -11.60
N THR A 280 -9.34 -13.75 -10.59
CA THR A 280 -8.85 -12.39 -10.73
C THR A 280 -7.36 -12.37 -11.09
N THR A 281 -6.54 -13.22 -10.47
CA THR A 281 -5.12 -13.36 -10.79
C THR A 281 -4.90 -13.92 -12.20
N ALA A 282 -5.75 -14.84 -12.65
CA ALA A 282 -5.66 -15.44 -13.98
C ALA A 282 -5.89 -14.43 -15.12
N LEU A 283 -6.52 -13.28 -14.85
CA LEU A 283 -6.69 -12.21 -15.84
C LEU A 283 -5.37 -11.54 -16.28
N PHE A 284 -4.29 -11.73 -15.51
CA PHE A 284 -2.95 -11.22 -15.84
C PHE A 284 -2.07 -12.21 -16.60
N ARG A 285 -2.62 -13.37 -17.00
CA ARG A 285 -1.91 -14.43 -17.72
C ARG A 285 -2.20 -14.38 -19.21
#